data_AF-A0A7W1ST14-F1
#
_entry.id   AF-A0A7W1ST14-F1
#
_cell.length_a   1.000
_cell.length_b   1.000
_cell.length_c   1.000
_cell.angle_alpha   90.00
_cell.angle_beta   90.00
_cell.angle_gamma   90.00
#
_symmetry.space_group_name_H-M   'P 1'
#
loop_
_entity.id
_entity.type
_entity.pdbx_description
1 polymer ?
#
loop_
_entity_poly.entity_id
_entity_poly.type
_entity_poly.pdbx_seq_one_letter_code
_entity_poly.pdbx_strand_id
1 'polypeptide(L)'
;AGGLSLWIDLGAPVSSRLTMAARRHEVLLAAGPRFGLDGAFERYLRLPYTVRPDRADTALDRLAMAWRELDTPAAAGDADPAAVA
;
A
#
# COMPACT_ATOMS: atom_id res chain seq x y z
N ALA A 1 2.07 -12.85 -21.06
CA ALA A 1 3.13 -11.87 -20.76
C ALA A 1 3.16 -11.64 -19.25
N GLY A 2 4.33 -11.75 -18.61
CA GLY A 2 4.49 -11.48 -17.17
C GLY A 2 5.05 -10.07 -16.95
N GLY A 3 4.51 -9.31 -15.99
CA GLY A 3 4.96 -7.97 -15.64
C GLY A 3 5.85 -7.96 -14.40
N LEU A 4 6.58 -6.87 -14.16
CA LEU A 4 7.53 -6.68 -13.05
C LEU A 4 6.87 -6.34 -11.69
N SER A 5 5.57 -6.59 -11.56
CA SER A 5 4.82 -6.32 -10.34
C SER A 5 3.80 -7.41 -10.07
N LEU A 6 3.60 -7.71 -8.80
CA LEU A 6 2.51 -8.53 -8.32
C LEU A 6 1.33 -7.64 -7.92
N TRP A 7 0.12 -8.15 -8.10
CA TRP A 7 -1.11 -7.57 -7.57
C TRP A 7 -1.56 -8.43 -6.40
N ILE A 8 -1.50 -7.86 -5.21
CA ILE A 8 -1.80 -8.57 -3.96
C ILE A 8 -3.19 -8.16 -3.50
N ASP A 9 -4.12 -9.11 -3.35
CA ASP A 9 -5.40 -8.86 -2.67
C ASP A 9 -5.15 -8.73 -1.17
N LEU A 10 -5.46 -7.58 -0.59
CA LEU A 10 -5.32 -7.30 0.83
C LEU A 10 -6.49 -7.86 1.65
N GLY A 11 -7.52 -8.41 1.00
CA GLY A 11 -8.74 -8.90 1.66
C GLY A 11 -9.71 -7.80 2.09
N ALA A 12 -9.27 -6.54 2.10
CA ALA A 12 -10.06 -5.36 2.48
C ALA A 12 -9.65 -4.12 1.66
N PRO A 13 -10.55 -3.14 1.46
CA PRO A 13 -10.27 -1.91 0.72
C PRO A 13 -9.40 -0.95 1.56
N VAL A 14 -8.11 -1.27 1.71
CA VAL A 14 -7.18 -0.53 2.59
C VAL A 14 -5.85 -0.19 1.91
N SER A 15 -5.72 -0.33 0.59
CA SER A 15 -4.45 -0.12 -0.11
C SER A 15 -3.91 1.30 0.02
N SER A 16 -4.80 2.31 0.04
CA SER A 16 -4.43 3.71 0.21
C SER A 16 -3.94 3.97 1.63
N ARG A 17 -4.67 3.47 2.63
CA ARG A 17 -4.30 3.57 4.05
C ARG A 17 -2.98 2.85 4.35
N LEU A 18 -2.80 1.65 3.80
CA LEU A 18 -1.56 0.88 3.92
C LEU A 18 -0.38 1.62 3.29
N THR A 19 -0.56 2.17 2.09
CA THR A 19 0.50 2.92 1.40
C THR A 19 0.90 4.17 2.20
N MET A 20 -0.06 4.86 2.83
CA MET A 20 0.24 5.99 3.71
C MET A 20 1.02 5.54 4.96
N ALA A 21 0.60 4.46 5.61
CA ALA A 21 1.32 3.91 6.77
C ALA A 21 2.74 3.46 6.39
N ALA A 22 2.89 2.77 5.26
CA ALA A 22 4.17 2.28 4.74
C ALA A 22 5.20 3.38 4.53
N ARG A 23 4.78 4.60 4.13
CA ARG A 23 5.70 5.75 4.01
C ARG A 23 6.41 6.08 5.33
N ARG A 24 5.74 5.92 6.47
CA ARG A 24 6.34 6.15 7.80
C ARG A 24 7.41 5.11 8.16
N HIS A 25 7.32 3.93 7.56
CA HIS A 25 8.31 2.85 7.64
C HIS A 25 9.30 2.88 6.48
N GLU A 26 9.44 4.03 5.80
CA GLU A 26 10.36 4.23 4.67
C GLU A 26 10.11 3.28 3.48
N VAL A 27 8.87 2.82 3.30
CA VAL A 27 8.46 2.01 2.15
C VAL A 27 7.54 2.84 1.25
N LEU A 28 8.00 3.09 0.02
CA LEU A 28 7.25 3.84 -0.98
C LEU A 28 6.59 2.87 -1.98
N LEU A 29 5.26 2.84 -1.97
CA LEU A 29 4.46 2.03 -2.88
C LEU A 29 3.36 2.86 -3.54
N ALA A 30 2.75 2.30 -4.58
CA ALA A 30 1.56 2.86 -5.20
C ALA A 30 0.33 2.04 -4.79
N ALA A 31 -0.64 2.71 -4.17
CA ALA A 31 -1.96 2.13 -3.88
C ALA A 31 -2.69 1.74 -5.18
N GLY A 32 -3.60 0.74 -5.08
CA GLY A 32 -4.38 0.22 -6.20
C GLY A 32 -5.18 1.27 -6.99
N PRO A 33 -5.85 2.24 -6.33
CA PRO A 33 -6.64 3.29 -7.00
C PRO A 33 -5.88 4.13 -8.02
N ARG A 34 -4.54 4.17 -7.95
CA ARG A 34 -3.73 4.89 -8.94
C ARG A 34 -3.75 4.26 -10.34
N PHE A 35 -4.34 3.08 -10.50
CA PHE A 35 -4.31 2.31 -11.74
C PHE A 35 -5.71 2.02 -12.30
N GLY A 36 -6.75 2.64 -11.77
CA GLY A 36 -8.12 2.52 -12.25
C GLY A 36 -8.90 3.82 -12.10
N LEU A 37 -10.14 3.81 -12.57
CA LEU A 37 -11.07 4.92 -12.41
C LEU A 37 -11.89 4.76 -11.12
N ASP A 38 -12.40 5.85 -10.58
CA ASP A 38 -13.37 5.87 -9.47
C ASP A 38 -12.97 5.03 -8.24
N GLY A 39 -11.68 5.04 -7.88
CA GLY A 39 -11.19 4.32 -6.70
C GLY A 39 -11.08 2.80 -6.89
N ALA A 40 -11.16 2.31 -8.13
CA ALA A 40 -11.01 0.89 -8.44
C ALA A 40 -9.71 0.31 -7.83
N PHE A 41 -9.76 -0.97 -7.46
CA PHE A 41 -8.64 -1.69 -6.87
C PHE A 41 -8.19 -1.24 -5.48
N GLU A 42 -9.02 -0.53 -4.69
CA GLU A 42 -8.64 -0.16 -3.31
C GLU A 42 -8.33 -1.37 -2.39
N ARG A 43 -8.79 -2.57 -2.77
CA ARG A 43 -8.42 -3.82 -2.09
C ARG A 43 -7.11 -4.45 -2.55
N TYR A 44 -6.49 -3.92 -3.60
CA TYR A 44 -5.27 -4.48 -4.15
C TYR A 44 -4.06 -3.55 -3.99
N LEU A 45 -2.91 -4.14 -3.72
CA LEU A 45 -1.63 -3.46 -3.69
C LEU A 45 -0.75 -3.92 -4.85
N ARG A 46 -0.12 -2.96 -5.54
CA ARG A 46 0.88 -3.28 -6.56
C ARG A 46 2.27 -3.34 -5.92
N LEU A 47 2.86 -4.53 -5.90
CA LEU A 47 4.17 -4.79 -5.30
C LEU A 47 5.22 -5.10 -6.38
N PRO A 48 6.18 -4.20 -6.64
CA PRO A 48 7.31 -4.49 -7.50
C PRO A 48 8.24 -5.53 -6.87
N TYR A 49 8.64 -6.55 -7.63
CA TYR A 49 9.62 -7.55 -7.19
C TYR A 49 11.01 -7.34 -7.82
N THR A 50 11.24 -6.14 -8.35
CA THR A 50 12.52 -5.72 -8.96
C THR A 50 13.48 -5.08 -7.95
N VAL A 51 13.08 -4.96 -6.69
CA VAL A 51 13.95 -4.51 -5.60
C VAL A 51 15.11 -5.48 -5.46
N ARG A 52 16.31 -4.94 -5.21
CA ARG A 52 17.50 -5.76 -4.99
C ARG A 52 17.28 -6.73 -3.81
N PRO A 53 17.73 -7.99 -3.90
CA PRO A 53 17.50 -8.98 -2.85
C PRO A 53 17.95 -8.51 -1.45
N ASP A 54 19.06 -7.78 -1.35
CA ASP A 54 19.59 -7.25 -0.09
C ASP A 54 18.69 -6.20 0.58
N ARG A 55 17.67 -5.70 -0.11
CA ARG A 55 16.70 -4.71 0.39
C ARG A 55 15.28 -5.24 0.44
N ALA A 56 15.00 -6.36 -0.21
CA ALA A 56 13.66 -6.92 -0.34
C ALA A 56 13.12 -7.33 1.04
N ASP A 57 13.89 -8.11 1.81
CA ASP A 57 13.47 -8.60 3.13
C ASP A 57 13.16 -7.44 4.09
N THR A 58 14.07 -6.46 4.19
CA THR A 58 13.86 -5.27 5.03
C THR A 58 12.63 -4.46 4.59
N ALA A 59 12.39 -4.31 3.29
CA ALA A 59 11.22 -3.61 2.79
C ALA A 59 9.91 -4.36 3.10
N LEU A 60 9.92 -5.70 3.01
CA LEU A 60 8.79 -6.53 3.36
C LEU A 60 8.51 -6.52 4.87
N ASP A 61 9.54 -6.55 5.71
CA ASP A 61 9.40 -6.42 7.17
C ASP A 61 8.76 -5.09 7.57
N ARG A 62 9.23 -3.99 6.96
CA ARG A 62 8.67 -2.64 7.16
C ARG A 62 7.24 -2.53 6.65
N LEU A 63 6.92 -3.15 5.51
CA LEU A 63 5.56 -3.23 5.00
C LEU A 63 4.65 -4.03 5.95
N ALA A 64 5.16 -5.10 6.55
CA ALA A 64 4.44 -5.88 7.55
C ALA A 64 4.22 -5.09 8.85
N MET A 65 5.18 -4.25 9.27
CA MET A 65 4.99 -3.31 10.38
C MET A 65 3.86 -2.33 10.07
N ALA A 66 3.87 -1.73 8.88
CA ALA A 66 2.79 -0.84 8.43
C ALA A 66 1.43 -1.55 8.43
N TRP A 67 1.37 -2.80 7.97
CA TRP A 67 0.14 -3.60 7.99
C TRP A 67 -0.42 -3.80 9.40
N ARG A 68 0.42 -4.13 10.39
CA ARG A 68 -0.04 -4.33 11.77
C ARG A 68 -0.57 -3.04 12.41
N GLU A 69 -0.08 -1.87 12.01
CA GLU A 69 -0.61 -0.59 12.49
C GLU A 69 -2.05 -0.34 12.04
N LEU A 70 -2.48 -0.96 10.93
CA LEU A 70 -3.84 -0.81 10.43
C LEU A 70 -4.88 -1.48 11.35
N ASP A 71 -4.47 -2.48 12.14
CA ASP A 71 -5.29 -3.21 13.13
C ASP A 71 -5.39 -2.47 14.47
N THR A 72 -4.54 -1.45 14.68
CA THR A 72 -4.72 -0.53 15.81
C THR A 72 -5.85 0.42 15.45
N PRO A 73 -6.95 0.49 16.23
CA PRO A 73 -8.02 1.42 15.94
C PRO A 73 -7.44 2.83 15.94
N ALA A 74 -7.33 3.42 14.75
CA ALA A 74 -7.09 4.84 14.62
C ALA A 74 -8.26 5.55 15.32
N ALA A 75 -7.96 6.47 16.24
CA ALA A 75 -8.97 7.39 16.73
C ALA A 75 -9.72 7.94 15.51
N ALA A 76 -11.04 7.73 15.48
CA ALA A 76 -11.88 8.10 14.35
C ALA A 76 -11.62 9.57 13.97
N GLY A 77 -11.04 9.78 12.80
CA GLY A 77 -10.72 11.12 12.31
C GLY A 77 -9.48 11.14 11.43
N ASP A 78 -9.65 10.85 10.14
CA ASP A 78 -9.43 11.93 9.18
C ASP A 78 -10.28 11.68 7.94
N ALA A 79 -11.03 12.70 7.57
CA ALA A 79 -11.82 12.72 6.37
C ALA A 79 -10.90 12.77 5.14
N ASP A 80 -11.44 12.33 4.01
CA ASP A 80 -10.87 12.47 2.67
C ASP A 80 -10.08 13.79 2.47
N PRO A 81 -8.75 13.76 2.31
CA PRO A 81 -8.04 14.91 1.81
C PRO A 81 -8.40 15.04 0.33
N ALA A 82 -9.36 15.90 0.04
CA ALA A 82 -9.71 16.35 -1.30
C ALA A 82 -8.43 16.51 -2.13
N ALA A 83 -8.27 15.64 -3.13
CA ALA A 83 -7.16 15.69 -4.06
C ALA A 83 -7.23 17.01 -4.84
N VAL A 84 -6.25 17.88 -4.61
CA VAL A 84 -5.98 19.03 -5.47
C VAL A 84 -5.39 18.48 -6.78
N ALA A 85 -5.91 19.02 -7.89
CA ALA A 85 -5.63 18.65 -9.28
C ALA A 85 -4.14 18.62 -9.66
#